data_AF-A0A519W2I7-F1
#
_entry.id   AF-A0A519W2I7-F1
#
_cell.length_a   1.000
_cell.length_b   1.000
_cell.length_c   1.000
_cell.angle_alpha   90.00
_cell.angle_beta   90.00
_cell.angle_gamma   90.00
#
_symmetry.space_group_name_H-M   'P 1'
#
loop_
_entity.id
_entity.type
_entity.pdbx_description
1 polymer ?
#
loop_
_entity_poly.entity_id
_entity_poly.type
_entity_poly.pdbx_seq_one_letter_code
_entity_poly.pdbx_strand_id
1 'polypeptide(L)'
;MMKMKQYLLLLAMGTSLIMFNSCSKKEDDLTEPIIGLGGVRYYKTPLDNTLYEMYTKPYNIDVVYRWDAGLMGFTSTLIPAEEGRVLPVMNILKKGWIEPFETVVSTDFVKRYIPKQYVLIGSYAYLSNGNIVLGSADQGLTVNIFGINQINLKSEGGISQVLGTVHHELAHVLHQNIMYP
;
A
#
# COMPACT_ATOMS: atom_id res chain seq x y z
N MET A 1 7.80 -53.28 41.60
CA MET A 1 7.54 -53.26 40.14
C MET A 1 6.11 -52.87 39.76
N MET A 2 5.07 -53.26 40.51
CA MET A 2 3.66 -52.98 40.15
C MET A 2 3.28 -51.48 40.22
N LYS A 3 3.75 -50.76 41.24
CA LYS A 3 3.51 -49.31 41.39
C LYS A 3 4.14 -48.47 40.26
N MET A 4 5.33 -48.83 39.78
CA MET A 4 6.01 -48.13 38.70
C MET A 4 5.27 -48.28 37.36
N LYS A 5 4.68 -49.46 37.09
CA LYS A 5 3.79 -49.67 35.93
C LYS A 5 2.49 -48.85 36.04
N GLN A 6 1.94 -48.69 37.24
CA GLN A 6 0.75 -47.86 37.49
C GLN A 6 1.05 -46.36 37.26
N TYR A 7 2.20 -45.86 37.70
CA TYR A 7 2.62 -44.49 37.39
C TYR A 7 2.91 -44.27 35.90
N LEU A 8 3.49 -45.26 35.22
CA LEU A 8 3.70 -45.21 33.77
C LEU A 8 2.37 -45.20 32.99
N LEU A 9 1.38 -45.99 33.43
CA LEU A 9 0.04 -46.01 32.86
C LEU A 9 -0.70 -44.68 33.09
N LEU A 10 -0.60 -44.09 34.28
CA LEU A 10 -1.19 -42.79 34.59
C LEU A 10 -0.53 -41.65 33.77
N LEU A 11 0.79 -41.71 33.57
CA LEU A 11 1.51 -40.75 32.74
C LEU A 11 1.09 -40.87 31.26
N ALA A 12 0.96 -42.10 30.74
CA ALA A 12 0.51 -42.35 29.37
C ALA A 12 -0.96 -41.93 29.14
N MET A 13 -1.81 -42.07 30.16
CA MET A 13 -3.21 -41.62 30.09
C MET A 13 -3.32 -40.09 30.16
N GLY A 14 -2.43 -39.44 30.92
CA GLY A 14 -2.33 -37.98 30.99
C GLY A 14 -1.82 -37.33 29.71
N THR A 15 -0.82 -37.93 29.04
CA THR A 15 -0.32 -37.41 27.76
C THR A 15 -1.30 -37.60 26.60
N SER A 16 -2.13 -38.66 26.63
CA SER A 16 -3.19 -38.88 25.64
C SER A 16 -4.29 -37.80 25.68
N LEU A 17 -4.64 -37.29 26.87
CA LEU A 17 -5.66 -36.24 27.02
C LEU A 17 -5.25 -34.89 26.42
N ILE A 18 -3.95 -34.59 26.35
CA ILE A 18 -3.43 -33.31 25.85
C ILE A 18 -3.51 -33.24 24.32
N MET A 19 -3.52 -34.40 23.64
CA MET A 19 -3.51 -34.50 22.17
C MET A 19 -4.88 -34.25 21.50
N PHE A 20 -5.96 -34.07 22.28
CA PHE A 20 -7.30 -33.79 21.73
C PHE A 20 -7.63 -32.29 21.59
N ASN A 21 -6.70 -31.39 21.91
CA ASN A 21 -6.85 -29.96 21.60
C ASN A 21 -6.43 -29.70 20.14
N SER A 22 -7.13 -30.32 19.19
CA SER A 22 -7.08 -29.88 17.80
C SER A 22 -7.73 -28.51 17.73
N CYS A 23 -7.05 -27.54 17.11
CA CYS A 23 -7.63 -26.24 16.78
C CYS A 23 -8.94 -26.51 16.02
N SER A 24 -10.09 -26.16 16.61
CA SER A 24 -11.34 -26.12 15.87
C SER A 24 -11.13 -25.13 14.74
N LYS A 25 -11.17 -25.62 13.49
CA LYS A 25 -11.24 -24.72 12.34
C LYS A 25 -12.44 -23.83 12.61
N LYS A 26 -12.21 -22.52 12.75
CA LYS A 26 -13.31 -21.56 12.59
C LYS A 26 -13.84 -21.85 11.19
N GLU A 27 -15.10 -22.24 11.09
CA GLU A 27 -15.73 -22.34 9.78
C GLU A 27 -15.71 -20.92 9.22
N ASP A 28 -14.89 -20.71 8.20
CA ASP A 28 -14.89 -19.44 7.48
C ASP A 28 -16.27 -19.30 6.86
N ASP A 29 -16.98 -18.22 7.20
CA ASP A 29 -18.29 -17.93 6.66
C ASP A 29 -18.13 -17.60 5.17
N LEU A 30 -18.37 -18.60 4.31
CA LEU A 30 -18.28 -18.48 2.86
C LEU A 30 -19.37 -17.56 2.27
N THR A 31 -20.28 -17.03 3.10
CA THR A 31 -21.24 -15.99 2.69
C THR A 31 -20.71 -14.57 2.89
N GLU A 32 -19.61 -14.39 3.63
CA GLU A 32 -18.95 -13.09 3.72
C GLU A 32 -18.32 -12.73 2.37
N PRO A 33 -18.55 -11.50 1.86
CA PRO A 33 -17.94 -11.07 0.61
C PRO A 33 -16.42 -11.05 0.77
N ILE A 34 -15.74 -11.80 -0.10
CA ILE A 34 -14.28 -11.80 -0.13
C ILE A 34 -13.80 -10.37 -0.45
N ILE A 35 -13.09 -9.77 0.51
CA ILE A 35 -12.54 -8.42 0.36
C ILE A 35 -11.70 -8.34 -0.92
N GLY A 36 -12.07 -7.45 -1.84
CA GLY A 36 -11.34 -7.23 -3.08
C GLY A 36 -11.66 -8.16 -4.27
N LEU A 37 -12.70 -9.01 -4.20
CA LEU A 37 -13.11 -9.88 -5.32
C LEU A 37 -14.55 -9.65 -5.83
N GLY A 38 -15.29 -8.70 -5.26
CA GLY A 38 -16.67 -8.43 -5.66
C GLY A 38 -17.17 -7.06 -5.22
N GLY A 39 -16.85 -6.02 -5.99
CA GLY A 39 -17.55 -4.73 -5.99
C GLY A 39 -17.87 -4.16 -4.60
N VAL A 40 -16.95 -4.26 -3.65
CA VAL A 40 -17.17 -3.80 -2.28
C VAL A 40 -17.44 -2.30 -2.32
N ARG A 41 -18.69 -1.92 -2.04
CA ARG A 41 -19.08 -0.52 -2.01
C ARG A 41 -18.64 0.06 -0.67
N TYR A 42 -17.46 0.65 -0.64
CA TYR A 42 -17.00 1.38 0.53
C TYR A 42 -17.88 2.62 0.75
N TYR A 43 -18.30 2.84 2.00
CA TYR A 43 -18.88 4.12 2.39
C TYR A 43 -17.78 5.18 2.37
N LYS A 44 -18.10 6.38 1.87
CA LYS A 44 -17.15 7.50 1.87
C LYS A 44 -16.74 7.83 3.31
N THR A 45 -15.45 7.79 3.58
CA THR A 45 -14.85 8.19 4.87
C THR A 45 -14.48 9.68 4.85
N PRO A 46 -14.19 10.29 6.01
CA PRO A 46 -13.61 11.62 6.06
C PRO A 46 -12.30 11.73 5.27
N LEU A 47 -11.47 10.68 5.29
CA LEU A 47 -10.24 10.63 4.51
C LEU A 47 -10.52 10.70 3.00
N ASP A 48 -11.51 9.94 2.50
CA ASP A 48 -11.90 10.00 1.08
C ASP A 48 -12.29 11.44 0.66
N ASN A 49 -13.05 12.14 1.51
CA ASN A 49 -13.46 13.51 1.23
C ASN A 49 -12.26 14.46 1.25
N THR A 50 -11.33 14.29 2.19
CA THR A 50 -10.09 15.07 2.24
C THR A 50 -9.24 14.85 0.99
N LEU A 51 -9.04 13.61 0.56
CA LEU A 51 -8.28 13.29 -0.65
C LEU A 51 -8.97 13.85 -1.89
N TYR A 52 -10.30 13.75 -1.97
CA TYR A 52 -11.08 14.31 -3.08
C TYR A 52 -10.90 15.82 -3.21
N GLU A 53 -11.02 16.56 -2.11
CA GLU A 53 -10.86 18.02 -2.12
C GLU A 53 -9.40 18.44 -2.38
N MET A 54 -8.42 17.68 -1.89
CA MET A 54 -7.00 17.99 -2.07
C MET A 54 -6.45 17.65 -3.46
N TYR A 55 -6.95 16.59 -4.09
CA TYR A 55 -6.35 16.00 -5.29
C TYR A 55 -7.32 15.88 -6.46
N THR A 56 -8.46 15.22 -6.25
CA THR A 56 -9.37 14.88 -7.35
C THR A 56 -10.03 16.12 -7.92
N LYS A 57 -10.64 16.94 -7.08
CA LYS A 57 -11.35 18.16 -7.49
C LYS A 57 -10.43 19.19 -8.18
N PRO A 58 -9.24 19.54 -7.65
CA PRO A 58 -8.39 20.54 -8.29
C PRO A 58 -7.61 20.03 -9.52
N TYR A 59 -7.18 18.76 -9.54
CA TYR A 59 -6.19 18.28 -10.51
C TYR A 59 -6.60 17.02 -11.29
N ASN A 60 -7.77 16.46 -10.99
CA ASN A 60 -8.25 15.18 -11.55
C ASN A 60 -7.28 14.02 -11.26
N ILE A 61 -6.78 13.98 -10.01
CA ILE A 61 -5.88 12.94 -9.50
C ILE A 61 -6.67 12.04 -8.55
N ASP A 62 -6.63 10.75 -8.81
CA ASP A 62 -7.19 9.71 -7.95
C ASP A 62 -6.12 9.18 -6.97
N VAL A 63 -6.52 8.91 -5.73
CA VAL A 63 -5.62 8.41 -4.68
C VAL A 63 -6.20 7.11 -4.15
N VAL A 64 -5.62 6.00 -4.61
CA VAL A 64 -6.03 4.66 -4.26
C VAL A 64 -5.18 4.18 -3.09
N TYR A 65 -5.79 4.07 -1.92
CA TYR A 65 -5.13 3.54 -0.72
C TYR A 65 -5.77 2.26 -0.18
N ARG A 66 -7.02 2.00 -0.57
CA ARG A 66 -7.70 0.76 -0.22
C ARG A 66 -7.13 -0.39 -1.04
N TRP A 67 -7.06 -1.55 -0.41
CA TRP A 67 -6.52 -2.74 -1.05
C TRP A 67 -7.34 -3.13 -2.28
N ASP A 68 -6.67 -3.17 -3.43
CA ASP A 68 -7.20 -3.68 -4.68
C ASP A 68 -6.14 -4.57 -5.33
N ALA A 69 -6.38 -5.88 -5.33
CA ALA A 69 -5.45 -6.86 -5.87
C ALA A 69 -5.27 -6.73 -7.39
N GLY A 70 -6.29 -6.23 -8.11
CA GLY A 70 -6.23 -6.01 -9.54
C GLY A 70 -5.32 -4.84 -9.92
N LEU A 71 -5.28 -3.79 -9.08
CA LEU A 71 -4.42 -2.63 -9.29
C LEU A 71 -3.00 -2.81 -8.74
N MET A 72 -2.84 -3.47 -7.60
CA MET A 72 -1.55 -3.57 -6.90
C MET A 72 -0.68 -4.75 -7.37
N GLY A 73 -1.24 -5.64 -8.20
CA GLY A 73 -0.52 -6.70 -8.89
C GLY A 73 -0.48 -8.04 -8.13
N PHE A 74 -0.47 -9.13 -8.90
CA PHE A 74 -0.55 -10.50 -8.38
C PHE A 74 0.82 -11.15 -8.14
N THR A 75 1.90 -10.52 -8.58
CA THR A 75 3.23 -11.15 -8.67
C THR A 75 4.09 -10.95 -7.43
N SER A 76 3.70 -10.04 -6.54
CA SER A 76 4.48 -9.63 -5.38
C SER A 76 3.66 -9.80 -4.10
N THR A 77 4.29 -10.24 -3.01
CA THR A 77 3.65 -10.26 -1.70
C THR A 77 3.65 -8.85 -1.12
N LEU A 78 2.51 -8.16 -1.24
CA LEU A 78 2.34 -6.79 -0.78
C LEU A 78 1.40 -6.73 0.43
N ILE A 79 1.54 -5.69 1.26
CA ILE A 79 0.63 -5.42 2.37
C ILE A 79 -0.13 -4.11 2.13
N PRO A 80 -1.35 -3.98 2.67
CA PRO A 80 -2.14 -2.76 2.51
C PRO A 80 -1.50 -1.55 3.20
N ALA A 81 -1.78 -0.38 2.65
CA ALA A 81 -1.48 0.91 3.25
C ALA A 81 -2.16 1.05 4.63
N GLU A 82 -1.41 1.52 5.63
CA GLU A 82 -1.97 1.94 6.91
C GLU A 82 -2.72 3.27 6.70
N GLU A 83 -4.03 3.30 6.97
CA GLU A 83 -4.89 4.47 6.70
C GLU A 83 -4.38 5.76 7.38
N GLY A 84 -3.86 5.64 8.60
CA GLY A 84 -3.26 6.77 9.34
C GLY A 84 -2.00 7.35 8.70
N ARG A 85 -1.37 6.64 7.76
CA ARG A 85 -0.19 7.09 7.02
C ARG A 85 -0.53 7.78 5.69
N VAL A 86 -1.72 7.53 5.17
CA VAL A 86 -2.15 8.02 3.85
C VAL A 86 -2.11 9.55 3.81
N LEU A 87 -2.86 10.22 4.68
CA LEU A 87 -2.94 11.68 4.66
C LEU A 87 -1.58 12.36 4.90
N PRO A 88 -0.73 11.92 5.86
CA PRO A 88 0.63 12.45 6.00
C PRO A 88 1.49 12.33 4.74
N VAL A 89 1.53 11.16 4.09
CA VAL A 89 2.29 10.96 2.84
C VAL A 89 1.74 11.85 1.73
N MET A 90 0.41 11.90 1.58
CA MET A 90 -0.23 12.75 0.59
C MET A 90 -0.03 14.24 0.87
N ASN A 91 0.12 14.67 2.12
CA ASN A 91 0.48 16.06 2.42
C ASN A 91 1.91 16.39 2.01
N ILE A 92 2.85 15.47 2.20
CA ILE A 92 4.23 15.62 1.73
C ILE A 92 4.27 15.76 0.22
N LEU A 93 3.54 14.91 -0.51
CA LEU A 93 3.43 15.02 -1.97
C LEU A 93 2.75 16.33 -2.38
N LYS A 94 1.69 16.76 -1.70
CA LYS A 94 1.06 18.02 -2.10
C LYS A 94 2.03 19.20 -2.00
N LYS A 95 2.76 19.29 -0.88
CA LYS A 95 3.66 20.42 -0.58
C LYS A 95 5.00 20.35 -1.30
N GLY A 96 5.59 19.17 -1.38
CA GLY A 96 6.92 18.95 -1.97
C GLY A 96 6.87 18.66 -3.46
N TRP A 97 5.69 18.42 -4.02
CA TRP A 97 5.53 17.99 -5.40
C TRP A 97 4.48 18.80 -6.17
N ILE A 98 3.22 18.85 -5.74
CA ILE A 98 2.18 19.52 -6.53
C ILE A 98 2.29 21.05 -6.49
N GLU A 99 2.34 21.63 -5.29
CA GLU A 99 2.32 23.08 -5.06
C GLU A 99 3.52 23.81 -5.70
N PRO A 100 4.75 23.29 -5.68
CA PRO A 100 5.88 23.93 -6.35
C PRO A 100 5.68 24.04 -7.86
N PHE A 101 5.23 22.98 -8.53
CA PHE A 101 4.98 23.01 -9.97
C PHE A 101 3.77 23.88 -10.34
N GLU A 102 2.74 23.88 -9.51
CA GLU A 102 1.61 24.80 -9.67
C GLU A 102 2.06 26.26 -9.60
N THR A 103 2.92 26.59 -8.62
CA THR A 103 3.39 27.96 -8.37
C THR A 103 4.40 28.43 -9.40
N VAL A 104 5.36 27.58 -9.77
CA VAL A 104 6.50 27.96 -10.64
C VAL A 104 6.16 27.83 -12.11
N VAL A 105 5.32 26.85 -12.48
CA VAL A 105 5.00 26.56 -13.89
C VAL A 105 3.57 26.97 -14.23
N SER A 106 2.57 26.26 -13.71
CA SER A 106 1.14 26.59 -13.79
C SER A 106 0.29 25.43 -13.28
N THR A 107 -0.95 25.72 -12.88
CA THR A 107 -1.96 24.69 -12.62
C THR A 107 -2.23 23.82 -13.86
N ASP A 108 -2.15 24.37 -15.08
CA ASP A 108 -2.37 23.61 -16.32
C ASP A 108 -1.26 22.59 -16.57
N PHE A 109 -0.02 22.92 -16.23
CA PHE A 109 1.08 21.96 -16.28
C PHE A 109 0.81 20.77 -15.36
N VAL A 110 0.42 21.03 -14.11
CA VAL A 110 0.05 19.99 -13.12
C VAL A 110 -1.06 19.12 -13.68
N LYS A 111 -2.14 19.74 -14.19
CA LYS A 111 -3.27 19.02 -14.79
C LYS A 111 -2.90 18.26 -16.06
N ARG A 112 -1.78 18.55 -16.72
CA ARG A 112 -1.41 17.87 -17.97
C ARG A 112 -0.40 16.74 -17.76
N TYR A 113 0.62 16.96 -16.93
CA TYR A 113 1.79 16.08 -16.88
C TYR A 113 1.96 15.33 -15.58
N ILE A 114 1.32 15.76 -14.49
CA ILE A 114 1.38 15.02 -13.23
C ILE A 114 0.45 13.78 -13.32
N PRO A 115 0.88 12.63 -12.75
CA PRO A 115 0.12 11.39 -12.76
C PRO A 115 -1.35 11.57 -12.34
N LYS A 116 -2.23 10.82 -12.99
CA LYS A 116 -3.68 10.82 -12.74
C LYS A 116 -4.11 9.88 -11.63
N GLN A 117 -3.23 8.99 -11.21
CA GLN A 117 -3.51 8.11 -10.10
C GLN A 117 -2.25 7.87 -9.26
N TYR A 118 -2.40 7.94 -7.95
CA TYR A 118 -1.42 7.42 -7.00
C TYR A 118 -1.99 6.17 -6.34
N VAL A 119 -1.26 5.07 -6.39
CA VAL A 119 -1.61 3.82 -5.70
C VAL A 119 -0.66 3.65 -4.54
N LEU A 120 -1.19 3.67 -3.31
CA LEU A 120 -0.39 3.61 -2.10
C LEU A 120 -0.34 2.19 -1.57
N ILE A 121 0.88 1.67 -1.37
CA ILE A 121 1.13 0.30 -0.98
C ILE A 121 1.95 0.28 0.31
N GLY A 122 1.53 -0.54 1.26
CA GLY A 122 2.06 -0.52 2.63
C GLY A 122 3.46 -1.09 2.76
N SER A 123 3.88 -2.00 1.88
CA SER A 123 5.22 -2.61 1.88
C SER A 123 6.03 -2.22 0.67
N TYR A 124 7.34 -2.36 0.77
CA TYR A 124 8.22 -2.40 -0.38
C TYR A 124 7.86 -3.57 -1.30
N ALA A 125 8.02 -3.37 -2.61
CA ALA A 125 8.08 -4.46 -3.56
C ALA A 125 9.54 -4.87 -3.76
N TYR A 126 9.79 -6.18 -3.88
CA TYR A 126 11.12 -6.73 -4.10
C TYR A 126 11.18 -7.35 -5.49
N LEU A 127 12.21 -7.00 -6.25
CA LEU A 127 12.54 -7.66 -7.51
C LEU A 127 13.19 -9.03 -7.23
N SER A 128 13.23 -9.89 -8.26
CA SER A 128 13.84 -11.22 -8.18
C SER A 128 15.33 -11.19 -7.80
N ASN A 129 16.00 -10.06 -8.02
CA ASN A 129 17.38 -9.82 -7.63
C ASN A 129 17.56 -9.19 -6.23
N GLY A 130 16.46 -9.01 -5.47
CA GLY A 130 16.48 -8.45 -4.12
C GLY A 130 16.42 -6.92 -4.04
N ASN A 131 16.43 -6.21 -5.18
CA ASN A 131 16.30 -4.75 -5.19
C ASN A 131 14.87 -4.30 -4.81
N ILE A 132 14.78 -3.17 -4.11
CA ILE A 132 13.52 -2.58 -3.69
C ILE A 132 12.96 -1.69 -4.81
N VAL A 133 11.67 -1.84 -5.10
CA VAL A 133 10.89 -0.91 -5.91
C VAL A 133 10.18 0.05 -4.96
N LEU A 134 10.49 1.34 -5.09
CA LEU A 134 9.87 2.42 -4.31
C LEU A 134 8.76 3.10 -5.10
N GLY A 135 8.89 3.09 -6.43
CA GLY A 135 7.99 3.71 -7.39
C GLY A 135 7.86 2.85 -8.63
N SER A 136 6.69 2.86 -9.28
CA SER A 136 6.59 2.48 -10.68
C SER A 136 5.51 3.30 -11.38
N ALA A 137 5.78 3.68 -12.63
CA ALA A 137 4.83 4.34 -13.50
C ALA A 137 4.25 3.37 -14.54
N ASP A 138 2.95 3.11 -14.51
CA ASP A 138 2.25 2.43 -15.61
C ASP A 138 1.82 3.47 -16.65
N GLN A 139 2.48 3.44 -17.82
CA GLN A 139 2.23 4.32 -18.97
C GLN A 139 2.20 5.83 -18.64
N GLY A 140 2.90 6.23 -17.57
CA GLY A 140 2.95 7.61 -17.07
C GLY A 140 1.65 8.16 -16.47
N LEU A 141 0.60 7.33 -16.39
CA LEU A 141 -0.71 7.73 -15.87
C LEU A 141 -0.83 7.44 -14.37
N THR A 142 -0.32 6.28 -13.93
CA THR A 142 -0.43 5.80 -12.56
C THR A 142 0.94 5.67 -11.94
N VAL A 143 1.12 6.21 -10.74
CA VAL A 143 2.34 6.03 -9.93
C VAL A 143 2.02 5.19 -8.70
N ASN A 144 2.65 4.02 -8.60
CA ASN A 144 2.61 3.18 -7.42
C ASN A 144 3.66 3.68 -6.41
N ILE A 145 3.27 3.91 -5.16
CA ILE A 145 4.16 4.36 -4.08
C ILE A 145 4.22 3.24 -3.04
N PHE A 146 5.38 2.59 -2.97
CA PHE A 146 5.59 1.44 -2.11
C PHE A 146 6.19 1.83 -0.76
N GLY A 147 5.91 0.99 0.24
CA GLY A 147 6.53 1.05 1.55
C GLY A 147 6.02 2.18 2.45
N ILE A 148 4.77 2.63 2.27
CA ILE A 148 4.30 3.80 2.99
C ILE A 148 4.25 3.61 4.52
N ASN A 149 4.12 2.37 4.97
CA ASN A 149 4.06 2.04 6.39
C ASN A 149 5.44 2.17 7.05
N GLN A 150 6.51 2.02 6.28
CA GLN A 150 7.91 2.05 6.75
C GLN A 150 8.55 3.43 6.63
N ILE A 151 7.93 4.38 5.91
CA ILE A 151 8.48 5.73 5.78
C ILE A 151 8.60 6.40 7.16
N ASN A 152 9.80 6.88 7.47
CA ASN A 152 10.01 7.77 8.60
C ASN A 152 9.68 9.22 8.22
N LEU A 153 8.40 9.57 8.39
CA LEU A 153 7.85 10.89 8.05
C LEU A 153 8.38 12.04 8.92
N LYS A 154 9.15 11.75 9.98
CA LYS A 154 9.78 12.75 10.85
C LYS A 154 11.22 13.05 10.47
N SER A 155 11.80 12.29 9.55
CA SER A 155 13.17 12.45 9.10
C SER A 155 13.23 13.09 7.72
N GLU A 156 14.18 13.99 7.50
CA GLU A 156 14.44 14.56 6.18
C GLU A 156 14.75 13.47 5.14
N GLY A 157 15.49 12.43 5.54
CA GLY A 157 15.79 11.28 4.67
C GLY A 157 14.55 10.53 4.20
N GLY A 158 13.59 10.26 5.08
CA GLY A 158 12.33 9.59 4.70
C GLY A 158 11.46 10.45 3.78
N ILE A 159 11.40 11.75 4.03
CA ILE A 159 10.68 12.70 3.15
C ILE A 159 11.36 12.78 1.78
N SER A 160 12.68 12.93 1.76
CA SER A 160 13.49 13.01 0.55
C SER A 160 13.38 11.75 -0.30
N GLN A 161 13.32 10.57 0.31
CA GLN A 161 13.13 9.30 -0.41
C GLN A 161 11.80 9.24 -1.16
N VAL A 162 10.70 9.66 -0.52
CA VAL A 162 9.37 9.69 -1.15
C VAL A 162 9.34 10.69 -2.30
N LEU A 163 9.81 11.91 -2.06
CA LEU A 163 9.84 12.95 -3.07
C LEU A 163 10.74 12.55 -4.24
N GLY A 164 11.95 12.04 -3.96
CA GLY A 164 12.90 11.59 -4.98
C GLY A 164 12.31 10.49 -5.86
N THR A 165 11.57 9.55 -5.27
CA THR A 165 10.85 8.51 -6.04
C THR A 165 9.81 9.12 -6.98
N VAL A 166 8.93 10.00 -6.48
CA VAL A 166 7.88 10.59 -7.33
C VAL A 166 8.47 11.52 -8.41
N HIS A 167 9.54 12.26 -8.10
CA HIS A 167 10.25 13.08 -9.08
C HIS A 167 10.92 12.22 -10.16
N HIS A 168 11.53 11.08 -9.77
CA HIS A 168 12.12 10.13 -10.70
C HIS A 168 11.08 9.59 -11.69
N GLU A 169 9.91 9.18 -11.19
CA GLU A 169 8.84 8.68 -12.06
C GLU A 169 8.30 9.76 -13.02
N LEU A 170 8.17 11.03 -12.58
CA LEU A 170 7.78 12.10 -13.51
C LEU A 170 8.82 12.32 -14.60
N ALA A 171 10.12 12.23 -14.29
CA ALA A 171 11.13 12.37 -15.31
C ALA A 171 10.89 11.35 -16.45
N HIS A 172 10.53 10.11 -16.10
CA HIS A 172 10.09 9.12 -17.10
C HIS A 172 8.85 9.55 -17.87
N VAL A 173 7.81 10.06 -17.20
CA VAL A 173 6.58 10.56 -17.86
C VAL A 173 6.89 11.73 -18.82
N LEU A 174 7.72 12.67 -18.38
CA LEU A 174 8.11 13.82 -19.20
C LEU A 174 8.92 13.36 -20.40
N HIS A 175 9.89 12.46 -20.23
CA HIS A 175 10.68 11.92 -21.34
C HIS A 175 9.83 11.16 -22.36
N GLN A 176 8.77 10.47 -21.92
CA GLN A 176 7.80 9.83 -22.82
C GLN A 176 6.98 10.85 -23.63
N ASN A 177 6.72 12.03 -23.08
CA ASN A 177 5.98 13.09 -23.77
C ASN A 177 6.88 13.96 -24.66
N ILE A 178 8.03 14.37 -24.14
CA ILE A 178 9.02 15.23 -24.79
C ILE A 178 10.40 14.71 -24.37
N MET A 179 11.10 14.08 -25.30
CA MET A 179 12.49 13.62 -25.07
C MET A 179 13.41 14.81 -24.83
N TYR A 180 14.35 14.65 -23.91
CA TYR A 180 15.44 15.60 -23.74
C TYR A 180 16.37 15.57 -24.98
N PRO A 181 17.15 16.63 -25.23
CA PRO A 181 18.05 16.73 -26.38
C PRO A 181 19.11 15.63 -26.45
#